data_AF-A0A7H9BLI4-F1
#
_entry.id   AF-A0A7H9BLI4-F1
#
_cell.length_a   1.000
_cell.length_b   1.000
_cell.length_c   1.000
_cell.angle_alpha   90.00
_cell.angle_beta   90.00
_cell.angle_gamma   90.00
#
_symmetry.space_group_name_H-M   'P 1'
#
loop_
_entity.id
_entity.type
_entity.pdbx_description
1 polymer ?
#
loop_
_entity_poly.entity_id
_entity_poly.type
_entity_poly.pdbx_seq_one_letter_code
_entity_poly.pdbx_strand_id
1 'polypeptide(L)'
;MGLFDIFRKKPKTAWDALNEDPVFQQQKELFEAMSLMCEDGVDADELPNGQGEFGVTPSNPIPCKTIFGSTAYLGCLRTPDGTKIVYERVGSFGSDASPHPVDAYEISHPNGEKLATLFISPYQKRISGKAPRGFKLANIELLN
;
A
#
# COMPACT_ATOMS: atom_id res chain seq x y z
N MET A 1 37.66 -37.70 -16.98
CA MET A 1 36.79 -36.67 -16.37
C MET A 1 37.70 -35.49 -16.03
N GLY A 2 37.58 -34.38 -16.78
CA GLY A 2 38.61 -33.33 -16.84
C GLY A 2 38.40 -32.18 -15.86
N LEU A 3 39.51 -31.63 -15.36
CA LEU A 3 39.67 -30.46 -14.48
C LEU A 3 39.07 -29.12 -15.01
N PHE A 4 38.33 -29.14 -16.12
CA PHE A 4 37.83 -27.95 -16.81
C PHE A 4 36.37 -27.58 -16.48
N ASP A 5 35.64 -28.41 -15.74
CA ASP A 5 34.23 -28.13 -15.38
C ASP A 5 34.08 -27.16 -14.18
N ILE A 6 35.19 -26.78 -13.54
CA ILE A 6 35.22 -25.90 -12.34
C ILE A 6 35.13 -24.41 -12.72
N PHE A 7 35.27 -24.05 -14.00
CA PHE A 7 35.31 -22.64 -14.47
C PHE A 7 34.05 -22.17 -15.20
N ARG A 8 32.91 -22.90 -15.15
CA ARG A 8 31.65 -22.38 -15.69
C ARG A 8 31.11 -21.29 -14.75
N LYS A 9 31.18 -20.02 -15.18
CA LYS A 9 30.47 -18.91 -14.52
C LYS A 9 28.99 -19.31 -14.38
N LYS A 10 28.46 -19.28 -13.16
CA LYS A 10 27.03 -19.49 -12.93
C LYS A 10 26.23 -18.49 -13.79
N PRO A 11 25.16 -18.93 -14.46
CA PRO A 11 24.32 -18.03 -15.23
C PRO A 11 23.70 -16.99 -14.27
N LYS A 12 23.73 -15.71 -14.67
CA LYS A 12 23.08 -14.64 -13.90
C LYS A 12 21.59 -14.94 -13.78
N THR A 13 21.05 -14.86 -12.58
CA THR A 13 19.62 -14.98 -12.33
C THR A 13 18.90 -13.67 -12.65
N ALA A 14 17.56 -13.72 -12.75
CA ALA A 14 16.76 -12.51 -12.85
C ALA A 14 16.95 -11.58 -11.63
N TRP A 15 17.17 -12.15 -10.45
CA TRP A 15 17.48 -11.39 -9.24
C TRP A 15 18.84 -10.69 -9.30
N ASP A 16 19.84 -11.36 -9.86
CA ASP A 16 21.17 -10.75 -10.03
C ASP A 16 21.09 -9.57 -11.00
N ALA A 17 20.38 -9.75 -12.12
CA ALA A 17 20.19 -8.68 -13.10
C ALA A 17 19.40 -7.49 -12.53
N LEU A 18 18.35 -7.75 -11.75
CA LEU A 18 17.55 -6.70 -11.12
C LEU A 18 18.35 -5.95 -10.05
N ASN A 19 19.19 -6.64 -9.28
CA ASN A 19 20.02 -6.00 -8.28
C ASN A 19 21.17 -5.17 -8.90
N GLU A 20 21.59 -5.46 -10.12
CA GLU A 20 22.56 -4.63 -10.85
C GLU A 20 21.93 -3.37 -11.46
N ASP A 21 20.59 -3.30 -11.54
CA ASP A 21 19.89 -2.14 -12.11
C ASP A 21 19.87 -0.94 -11.13
N PRO A 22 20.43 0.22 -11.53
CA PRO A 22 20.51 1.38 -10.64
C PRO A 22 19.15 1.97 -10.25
N VAL A 23 18.14 1.89 -11.13
CA VAL A 23 16.79 2.40 -10.85
C VAL A 23 16.12 1.53 -9.80
N PHE A 24 16.28 0.20 -9.91
CA PHE A 24 15.78 -0.72 -8.91
C PHE A 24 16.43 -0.51 -7.54
N GLN A 25 17.75 -0.32 -7.49
CA GLN A 25 18.42 -0.02 -6.21
C GLN A 25 17.89 1.26 -5.56
N GLN A 26 17.75 2.33 -6.33
CA GLN A 26 17.19 3.57 -5.81
C GLN A 26 15.75 3.39 -5.29
N GLN A 27 14.91 2.64 -5.99
CA GLN A 27 13.54 2.36 -5.55
C GLN A 27 13.52 1.50 -4.29
N LYS A 28 14.41 0.52 -4.19
CA LYS A 28 14.56 -0.34 -3.01
C LYS A 28 15.00 0.45 -1.78
N GLU A 29 16.02 1.30 -1.90
CA GLU A 29 16.49 2.17 -0.82
C GLU A 29 15.38 3.12 -0.35
N LEU A 30 14.64 3.72 -1.28
CA LEU A 30 13.48 4.55 -0.94
C LEU A 30 12.41 3.75 -0.18
N PHE A 31 12.09 2.54 -0.64
CA PHE A 31 11.14 1.66 0.03
C PHE A 31 11.60 1.27 1.44
N GLU A 32 12.88 0.96 1.62
CA GLU A 32 13.47 0.63 2.92
C GLU A 32 13.40 1.84 3.86
N ALA A 33 13.78 3.03 3.41
CA ALA A 33 13.68 4.27 4.18
C ALA A 33 12.24 4.58 4.61
N MET A 34 11.27 4.38 3.72
CA MET A 34 9.84 4.54 4.05
C MET A 34 9.33 3.45 5.00
N SER A 35 9.85 2.23 4.87
CA SER A 35 9.47 1.12 5.75
C SER A 35 9.97 1.33 7.19
N LEU A 36 11.12 1.97 7.37
CA LEU A 36 11.61 2.36 8.71
C LEU A 36 10.64 3.31 9.41
N MET A 37 9.99 4.22 8.67
CA MET A 37 8.96 5.12 9.21
C MET A 37 7.67 4.39 9.65
N CYS A 38 7.53 3.10 9.35
CA CYS A 38 6.37 2.28 9.69
C CYS A 38 6.62 1.38 10.92
N GLU A 39 7.83 1.38 11.50
CA GLU A 39 8.21 0.48 12.61
C GLU A 39 7.39 0.68 13.89
N ASP A 40 6.91 1.90 14.13
CA ASP A 40 6.04 2.22 15.26
C ASP A 40 4.54 2.14 14.92
N GLY A 41 4.24 1.82 13.65
CA GLY A 41 2.87 1.69 13.16
C GLY A 41 2.11 0.50 13.75
N VAL A 42 0.81 0.43 13.43
CA VAL A 42 -0.06 -0.66 13.86
C VAL A 42 0.10 -1.87 12.94
N ASP A 43 0.02 -3.05 13.54
CA ASP A 43 -0.06 -4.34 12.83
C ASP A 43 -1.49 -4.88 12.89
N ALA A 44 -2.46 -4.06 12.46
CA ALA A 44 -3.89 -4.33 12.56
C ALA A 44 -4.65 -3.71 11.38
N ASP A 45 -5.89 -4.15 11.17
CA ASP A 45 -6.76 -3.63 10.11
C ASP A 45 -7.31 -2.24 10.41
N GLU A 46 -7.26 -1.83 11.67
CA GLU A 46 -7.77 -0.56 12.20
C GLU A 46 -6.78 0.01 13.21
N LEU A 47 -6.72 1.34 13.29
CA LEU A 47 -5.96 2.02 14.34
C LEU A 47 -6.72 1.86 15.68
N PRO A 48 -6.04 1.58 16.80
CA PRO A 48 -6.69 1.29 18.08
C PRO A 48 -7.48 2.48 18.65
N ASN A 49 -7.13 3.70 18.25
CA ASN A 49 -7.76 4.97 18.63
C ASN A 49 -8.58 5.59 17.49
N GLY A 50 -8.94 4.81 16.46
CA GLY A 50 -9.77 5.27 15.35
C GLY A 50 -11.17 5.73 15.81
N GLN A 51 -11.59 6.91 15.36
CA GLN A 51 -12.91 7.50 15.67
C GLN A 51 -13.66 7.88 14.40
N GLY A 52 -14.94 7.51 14.34
CA GLY A 52 -15.79 7.71 13.17
C GLY A 52 -15.75 6.53 12.19
N GLU A 53 -16.25 6.75 10.99
CA GLU A 53 -16.40 5.68 9.99
C GLU A 53 -15.06 5.28 9.37
N PHE A 54 -14.74 3.99 9.46
CA PHE A 54 -13.48 3.42 8.99
C PHE A 54 -13.22 3.78 7.52
N GLY A 55 -12.08 4.41 7.30
CA GLY A 55 -11.57 4.88 6.02
C GLY A 55 -12.24 6.13 5.46
N VAL A 56 -13.34 6.63 6.03
CA VAL A 56 -14.07 7.79 5.52
C VAL A 56 -13.81 9.04 6.36
N THR A 57 -13.36 8.88 7.60
CA THR A 57 -12.93 9.99 8.46
C THR A 57 -11.41 10.04 8.61
N PRO A 58 -10.79 11.22 8.66
CA PRO A 58 -9.34 11.34 8.88
C PRO A 58 -8.92 10.77 10.24
N SER A 59 -9.81 10.79 11.23
CA SER A 59 -9.63 10.20 12.56
C SER A 59 -9.87 8.69 12.61
N ASN A 60 -10.26 8.03 11.52
CA ASN A 60 -10.29 6.57 11.43
C ASN A 60 -9.76 6.10 10.06
N PRO A 61 -8.49 6.40 9.74
CA PRO A 61 -7.92 6.15 8.42
C PRO A 61 -7.64 4.65 8.20
N ILE A 62 -7.51 4.25 6.95
CA ILE A 62 -7.12 2.90 6.55
C ILE A 62 -5.62 2.71 6.81
N PRO A 63 -5.19 1.72 7.62
CA PRO A 63 -3.77 1.43 7.81
C PRO A 63 -3.13 0.85 6.54
N CYS A 64 -2.00 1.42 6.11
CA CYS A 64 -1.19 0.93 5.01
C CYS A 64 0.31 1.06 5.30
N LYS A 65 1.10 0.12 4.77
CA LYS A 65 2.56 0.18 4.84
C LYS A 65 3.12 0.94 3.66
N THR A 66 3.68 2.11 3.90
CA THR A 66 4.20 3.04 2.89
C THR A 66 3.14 3.50 1.88
N ILE A 67 3.51 4.44 1.00
CA ILE A 67 2.66 4.87 -0.13
C ILE A 67 2.43 3.75 -1.14
N PHE A 68 3.35 2.78 -1.23
CA PHE A 68 3.20 1.62 -2.10
C PHE A 68 2.05 0.74 -1.61
N GLY A 69 1.94 0.56 -0.29
CA GLY A 69 0.81 -0.14 0.32
C GLY A 69 -0.52 0.58 0.11
N SER A 70 -0.54 1.92 0.21
CA SER A 70 -1.74 2.70 -0.13
C SER A 70 -2.19 2.47 -1.57
N THR A 71 -1.24 2.46 -2.51
CA THR A 71 -1.50 2.21 -3.93
C THR A 71 -2.00 0.79 -4.17
N ALA A 72 -1.38 -0.21 -3.52
CA ALA A 72 -1.82 -1.61 -3.60
C ALA A 72 -3.24 -1.79 -3.07
N TYR A 73 -3.54 -1.21 -1.90
CA TYR A 73 -4.86 -1.24 -1.29
C TYR A 73 -5.94 -0.65 -2.21
N LEU A 74 -5.72 0.57 -2.72
CA LEU A 74 -6.63 1.23 -3.65
C LEU A 74 -6.76 0.45 -4.97
N GLY A 75 -5.68 -0.16 -5.44
CA GLY A 75 -5.66 -1.05 -6.60
C GLY A 75 -6.53 -2.30 -6.44
N CYS A 76 -6.69 -2.78 -5.20
CA CYS A 76 -7.55 -3.91 -4.83
C CYS A 76 -8.99 -3.51 -4.50
N LEU A 77 -9.26 -2.23 -4.25
CA LEU A 77 -10.59 -1.79 -3.85
C LEU A 77 -11.60 -1.86 -5.01
N ARG A 78 -12.81 -2.32 -4.70
CA ARG A 78 -13.93 -2.53 -5.62
C ARG A 78 -15.20 -1.90 -5.08
N THR A 79 -16.04 -1.43 -5.96
CA THR A 79 -17.42 -1.00 -5.67
C THR A 79 -18.31 -2.22 -5.38
N PRO A 80 -19.55 -2.04 -4.85
CA PRO A 80 -20.42 -3.16 -4.47
C PRO A 80 -20.75 -4.11 -5.63
N ASP A 81 -20.82 -3.59 -6.85
CA ASP A 81 -21.03 -4.32 -8.12
C ASP A 81 -19.77 -5.05 -8.62
N GLY A 82 -18.62 -4.89 -7.96
CA GLY A 82 -17.36 -5.56 -8.30
C GLY A 82 -16.43 -4.76 -9.22
N THR A 83 -16.81 -3.55 -9.62
CA THR A 83 -16.02 -2.70 -10.50
C THR A 83 -14.79 -2.12 -9.77
N LYS A 84 -13.66 -2.00 -10.47
CA LYS A 84 -12.47 -1.32 -9.92
C LYS A 84 -12.73 0.18 -9.79
N ILE A 85 -12.41 0.74 -8.63
CA ILE A 85 -12.54 2.17 -8.38
C ILE A 85 -11.55 2.99 -9.23
N VAL A 86 -11.89 4.26 -9.46
CA VAL A 86 -10.96 5.31 -9.87
C VAL A 86 -10.65 6.17 -8.65
N TYR A 87 -9.40 6.59 -8.48
CA TYR A 87 -9.01 7.41 -7.33
C TYR A 87 -8.01 8.50 -7.73
N GLU A 88 -8.12 9.64 -7.04
CA GLU A 88 -7.19 10.76 -7.15
C GLU A 88 -6.79 11.24 -5.76
N ARG A 89 -5.49 11.46 -5.53
CA ARG A 89 -4.99 11.95 -4.24
C ARG A 89 -5.26 13.44 -4.12
N VAL A 90 -5.98 13.84 -3.08
CA VAL A 90 -6.33 15.24 -2.80
C VAL A 90 -5.23 15.94 -2.01
N GLY A 91 -4.58 15.22 -1.08
CA GLY A 91 -3.56 15.82 -0.21
C GLY A 91 -3.30 15.02 1.05
N SER A 92 -2.60 15.65 2.00
CA SER A 92 -2.34 15.12 3.34
C SER A 92 -3.03 15.99 4.39
N PHE A 93 -3.49 15.36 5.46
CA PHE A 93 -4.28 15.95 6.53
C PHE A 93 -3.76 15.49 7.88
N GLY A 94 -3.89 16.34 8.90
CA GLY A 94 -3.67 15.94 10.29
C GLY A 94 -4.74 14.93 10.74
N SER A 95 -4.40 14.10 11.71
CA SER A 95 -5.32 13.14 12.32
C SER A 95 -5.01 12.98 13.80
N ASP A 96 -6.05 12.98 14.63
CA ASP A 96 -5.90 12.67 16.05
C ASP A 96 -5.65 11.17 16.30
N ALA A 97 -5.83 10.34 15.27
CA ALA A 97 -5.59 8.90 15.36
C ALA A 97 -4.11 8.53 15.17
N SER A 98 -3.30 9.38 14.52
CA SER A 98 -1.91 9.06 14.18
C SER A 98 -0.99 10.25 14.39
N PRO A 99 0.23 10.07 14.91
CA PRO A 99 1.22 11.14 14.97
C PRO A 99 1.71 11.57 13.57
N HIS A 100 1.46 10.76 12.55
CA HIS A 100 1.80 11.05 11.17
C HIS A 100 0.56 11.51 10.38
N PRO A 101 0.75 12.32 9.31
CA PRO A 101 -0.37 12.74 8.48
C PRO A 101 -1.03 11.54 7.78
N VAL A 102 -2.31 11.71 7.46
CA VAL A 102 -3.10 10.78 6.65
C VAL A 102 -3.33 11.39 5.27
N ASP A 103 -3.37 10.56 4.24
CA ASP A 103 -3.61 10.99 2.87
C ASP A 103 -5.08 10.80 2.51
N ALA A 104 -5.67 11.82 1.88
CA ALA A 104 -7.04 11.74 1.38
C ALA A 104 -7.08 11.47 -0.13
N TYR A 105 -8.01 10.64 -0.54
CA TYR A 105 -8.25 10.24 -1.93
C TYR A 105 -9.72 10.44 -2.26
N GLU A 106 -10.02 11.16 -3.34
CA GLU A 106 -11.35 11.15 -3.94
C GLU A 106 -11.54 9.84 -4.70
N ILE A 107 -12.63 9.13 -4.41
CA ILE A 107 -12.97 7.85 -5.02
C ILE A 107 -14.20 8.04 -5.90
N SER A 108 -14.11 7.55 -7.12
CA SER A 108 -15.21 7.56 -8.09
C SER A 108 -15.40 6.20 -8.75
N HIS A 109 -16.62 5.95 -9.23
CA HIS A 109 -16.90 4.85 -10.13
C HIS A 109 -16.43 5.23 -11.55
N PRO A 110 -15.98 4.29 -12.39
CA PRO A 110 -15.55 4.58 -13.77
C PRO A 110 -16.58 5.28 -14.67
N ASN A 111 -17.86 5.31 -14.27
CA ASN A 111 -18.92 6.06 -14.97
C ASN A 111 -18.93 7.57 -14.62
N GLY A 112 -18.02 8.03 -13.75
CA GLY A 112 -17.91 9.42 -13.30
C GLY A 112 -18.65 9.74 -12.00
N GLU A 113 -19.39 8.79 -11.40
CA GLU A 113 -20.05 9.00 -10.12
C GLU A 113 -19.04 9.14 -8.99
N LYS A 114 -19.13 10.22 -8.20
CA LYS A 114 -18.34 10.39 -6.97
C LYS A 114 -18.92 9.51 -5.87
N LEU A 115 -18.08 8.70 -5.24
CA LEU A 115 -18.51 7.70 -4.26
C LEU A 115 -18.19 8.10 -2.83
N ALA A 116 -16.94 8.49 -2.57
CA ALA A 116 -16.46 8.84 -1.23
C ALA A 116 -15.13 9.58 -1.29
N THR A 117 -14.74 10.19 -0.16
CA THR A 117 -13.35 10.52 0.12
C THR A 117 -12.82 9.50 1.13
N LEU A 118 -11.72 8.82 0.79
CA LEU A 118 -11.08 7.86 1.68
C LEU A 118 -9.78 8.42 2.25
N PHE A 119 -9.52 8.11 3.51
CA PHE A 119 -8.31 8.50 4.24
C PHE A 119 -7.44 7.28 4.51
N ILE A 120 -6.15 7.36 4.18
CA ILE A 120 -5.17 6.29 4.36
C ILE A 120 -4.02 6.79 5.20
N SER A 121 -3.58 6.01 6.18
CA SER A 121 -2.35 6.26 6.94
C SER A 121 -1.24 5.35 6.37
N PRO A 122 -0.24 5.89 5.63
CA PRO A 122 0.82 5.09 4.99
C PRO A 122 2.00 4.78 5.93
N TYR A 123 1.83 4.90 7.24
CA TYR A 123 2.89 4.76 8.24
C TYR A 123 2.68 3.54 9.16
N GLN A 124 2.10 2.47 8.60
CA GLN A 124 1.63 1.31 9.38
C GLN A 124 2.40 0.04 9.03
N LYS A 125 2.42 -0.96 9.91
CA LYS A 125 3.27 -2.16 9.75
C LYS A 125 2.80 -3.08 8.62
N ARG A 126 1.51 -3.04 8.29
CA ARG A 126 0.92 -3.83 7.21
C ARG A 126 -0.14 -3.06 6.44
N ILE A 127 -0.61 -3.67 5.35
CA ILE A 127 -1.77 -3.21 4.59
C ILE A 127 -3.03 -3.80 5.25
N SER A 128 -4.01 -2.96 5.53
CA SER A 128 -5.30 -3.41 6.05
C SER A 128 -5.99 -4.33 5.04
N GLY A 129 -6.53 -5.44 5.52
CA GLY A 129 -7.41 -6.37 4.80
C GLY A 129 -8.89 -6.07 5.01
N LYS A 130 -9.23 -4.96 5.70
CA LYS A 130 -10.61 -4.50 5.89
C LYS A 130 -10.98 -3.46 4.83
N ALA A 131 -12.15 -3.61 4.20
CA ALA A 131 -12.71 -2.61 3.27
C ALA A 131 -13.55 -1.55 4.03
N PRO A 132 -13.60 -0.28 3.58
CA PRO A 132 -14.55 0.69 4.08
C PRO A 132 -15.98 0.27 3.71
N ARG A 133 -16.96 0.79 4.45
CA ARG A 133 -18.36 0.49 4.18
C ARG A 133 -18.71 0.91 2.75
N GLY A 134 -19.46 0.05 2.05
CA GLY A 134 -19.83 0.28 0.65
C GLY A 134 -18.74 -0.10 -0.36
N PHE A 135 -17.63 -0.70 0.07
CA PHE A 135 -16.60 -1.23 -0.81
C PHE A 135 -16.29 -2.70 -0.50
N LYS A 136 -15.53 -3.33 -1.40
CA LYS A 136 -15.00 -4.69 -1.28
C LYS A 136 -13.52 -4.68 -1.65
N LEU A 137 -12.74 -5.60 -1.10
CA LEU A 137 -11.39 -5.86 -1.58
C LEU A 137 -11.42 -7.05 -2.54
N ALA A 138 -10.79 -6.92 -3.71
CA ALA A 138 -10.50 -8.05 -4.58
C ALA A 138 -9.51 -8.97 -3.87
N ASN A 139 -9.69 -10.29 -4.01
CA ASN A 139 -8.96 -11.30 -3.23
C ASN A 139 -7.45 -11.05 -3.25
N ILE A 140 -6.86 -10.92 -2.06
CA ILE A 140 -5.46 -10.58 -1.85
C ILE A 140 -4.73 -11.88 -1.47
N GLU A 141 -4.46 -12.75 -2.43
CA GLU A 141 -3.56 -13.90 -2.21
C GLU A 141 -2.07 -13.51 -2.41
N LEU A 142 -1.78 -12.25 -2.72
CA LEU A 142 -0.45 -11.77 -3.14
C LEU A 142 0.22 -10.77 -2.18
N LEU A 143 -0.35 -10.46 -1.02
CA LEU A 143 0.23 -9.50 -0.05
C LEU A 143 0.52 -10.08 1.34
N ASN A 144 0.47 -11.41 1.49
CA ASN A 144 0.93 -12.10 2.70
C ASN A 144 2.35 -12.65 2.51
#